data_AF-A0A9E3PY45-F1
#
_entry.id   AF-A0A9E3PY45-F1
#
_cell.length_a   1.000
_cell.length_b   1.000
_cell.length_c   1.000
_cell.angle_alpha   90.00
_cell.angle_beta   90.00
_cell.angle_gamma   90.00
#
_symmetry.space_group_name_H-M   'P 1'
#
loop_
_entity.id
_entity.type
_entity.pdbx_description
1 polymer ?
#
loop_
_entity_poly.entity_id
_entity_poly.type
_entity_poly.pdbx_seq_one_letter_code
_entity_poly.pdbx_strand_id
1 'polypeptide(L)'
;MALALLAASVLASPSIAQDKKGTNLGDKEVAATDSSKAVDTLTLGYRLADYARTTKDARAMIVAAKMIDSITVKEGTDKGKIEGTGKGTGTAKTATAADLFAEAKQLAAGDPDVIAAVDEAQAGGAKGVVGGAIRTVQYVPSATTWTVRFAARGGEPLVVGARRDSATPVDMKVYDENGNLVCQDMSHNVTLYCRVNPIWTGPFSVQLINHGDYGTGMALVTN
;
A
#
# COMPACT_ATOMS: atom_id res chain seq x y z
N MET A 1 -55.08 -29.43 -33.55
CA MET A 1 -54.30 -30.22 -32.56
C MET A 1 -52.89 -30.41 -33.11
N ALA A 2 -51.94 -29.58 -32.66
CA ALA A 2 -50.49 -29.84 -32.66
C ALA A 2 -49.82 -28.64 -31.97
N LEU A 3 -49.50 -28.83 -30.69
CA LEU A 3 -48.79 -27.89 -29.83
C LEU A 3 -47.28 -28.20 -30.00
N ALA A 4 -46.49 -27.26 -30.52
CA ALA A 4 -45.04 -27.42 -30.64
C ALA A 4 -44.36 -26.63 -29.51
N LEU A 5 -43.87 -27.35 -28.49
CA LEU A 5 -42.91 -26.85 -27.52
C LEU A 5 -41.52 -26.78 -28.17
N LEU A 6 -40.84 -25.63 -28.08
CA LEU A 6 -39.38 -25.57 -28.25
C LEU A 6 -38.74 -25.08 -26.94
N ALA A 7 -37.76 -25.87 -26.49
CA ALA A 7 -37.11 -25.80 -25.20
C ALA A 7 -36.08 -24.65 -25.11
N ALA A 8 -36.10 -23.93 -23.98
CA ALA A 8 -35.04 -23.01 -23.59
C ALA A 8 -33.83 -23.81 -23.06
N SER A 9 -32.71 -23.74 -23.76
CA SER A 9 -31.43 -24.30 -23.31
C SER A 9 -30.72 -23.30 -22.39
N VAL A 10 -30.68 -23.64 -21.10
CA VAL A 10 -29.87 -22.91 -20.10
C VAL A 10 -28.42 -23.35 -20.28
N LEU A 11 -27.57 -22.47 -20.82
CA LEU A 11 -26.12 -22.66 -20.83
C LEU A 11 -25.59 -22.51 -19.40
N ALA A 12 -25.42 -23.63 -18.70
CA ALA A 12 -24.65 -23.69 -17.47
C ALA A 12 -23.16 -23.62 -17.83
N SER A 13 -22.53 -22.46 -17.61
CA SER A 13 -21.07 -22.34 -17.71
C SER A 13 -20.41 -23.25 -16.67
N PRO A 14 -19.44 -24.08 -17.03
CA PRO A 14 -18.72 -24.90 -16.05
C PRO A 14 -17.86 -23.98 -15.17
N SER A 15 -18.18 -23.91 -13.89
CA SER A 15 -17.24 -23.44 -12.87
C SER A 15 -16.09 -24.43 -12.79
N ILE A 16 -15.02 -24.19 -13.54
CA ILE A 16 -13.74 -24.88 -13.33
C ILE A 16 -13.27 -24.46 -11.93
N ALA A 17 -13.34 -25.38 -10.97
CA ALA A 17 -12.71 -25.20 -9.68
C ALA A 17 -11.19 -25.17 -9.91
N GLN A 18 -10.59 -23.99 -9.81
CA GLN A 18 -9.14 -23.82 -9.90
C GLN A 18 -8.50 -24.57 -8.72
N ASP A 19 -7.53 -25.47 -8.98
CA ASP A 19 -6.84 -26.22 -7.91
C ASP A 19 -5.92 -25.26 -7.14
N LYS A 20 -6.37 -24.81 -5.97
CA LYS A 20 -5.70 -23.81 -5.12
C LYS A 20 -4.64 -24.45 -4.22
N LYS A 21 -3.76 -25.25 -4.80
CA LYS A 21 -2.64 -25.90 -4.09
C LYS A 21 -1.33 -25.21 -4.42
N GLY A 22 -0.42 -25.20 -3.43
CA GLY A 22 0.88 -24.56 -3.56
C GLY A 22 0.82 -23.04 -3.30
N THR A 23 1.83 -22.34 -3.82
CA THR A 23 2.04 -20.90 -3.60
C THR A 23 1.27 -20.07 -4.61
N ASN A 24 0.49 -19.09 -4.14
CA ASN A 24 -0.27 -18.16 -4.98
C ASN A 24 0.63 -17.03 -5.53
N LEU A 25 1.62 -17.41 -6.34
CA LEU A 25 2.59 -16.50 -6.97
C LEU A 25 2.85 -16.95 -8.40
N GLY A 26 2.65 -16.05 -9.36
CA GLY A 26 2.93 -16.26 -10.76
C GLY A 26 4.24 -15.63 -11.19
N ASP A 27 4.97 -16.32 -12.06
CA ASP A 27 6.27 -15.86 -12.59
C ASP A 27 6.15 -14.92 -13.80
N LYS A 28 4.92 -14.72 -14.29
CA LYS A 28 4.65 -13.86 -15.45
C LYS A 28 4.34 -12.44 -15.00
N GLU A 29 4.86 -11.48 -15.75
CA GLU A 29 4.47 -10.09 -15.58
C GLU A 29 2.99 -9.92 -15.94
N VAL A 30 2.28 -9.19 -15.09
CA VAL A 30 0.86 -8.87 -15.26
C VAL A 30 0.73 -7.36 -15.40
N ALA A 31 -0.09 -6.92 -16.36
CA ALA A 31 -0.33 -5.51 -16.61
C ALA A 31 -0.86 -4.81 -15.36
N ALA A 32 -0.34 -3.62 -15.08
CA ALA A 32 -0.77 -2.83 -13.93
C ALA A 32 -2.22 -2.34 -14.09
N THR A 33 -3.05 -2.63 -13.10
CA THR A 33 -4.38 -2.03 -12.93
C THR A 33 -4.26 -0.63 -12.36
N ASP A 34 -5.31 0.19 -12.47
CA ASP A 34 -5.31 1.53 -11.89
C ASP A 34 -5.11 1.48 -10.36
N SER A 35 -5.72 0.50 -9.67
CA SER A 35 -5.54 0.34 -8.23
C SER A 35 -4.10 -0.04 -7.86
N SER A 36 -3.44 -0.92 -8.62
CA SER A 36 -2.03 -1.25 -8.40
C SER A 36 -1.11 -0.05 -8.65
N LYS A 37 -1.38 0.74 -9.70
CA LYS A 37 -0.65 1.99 -10.00
C LYS A 37 -0.82 3.02 -8.91
N ALA A 38 -2.00 3.09 -8.29
CA ALA A 38 -2.26 3.99 -7.18
C ALA A 38 -1.37 3.67 -5.98
N VAL A 39 -1.24 2.39 -5.61
CA VAL A 39 -0.38 1.95 -4.51
C VAL A 39 1.10 2.12 -4.85
N ASP A 40 1.52 1.80 -6.08
CA ASP A 40 2.89 2.04 -6.55
C ASP A 40 3.27 3.52 -6.46
N THR A 41 2.41 4.40 -6.99
CA THR A 41 2.63 5.85 -7.01
C THR A 41 2.70 6.41 -5.59
N LEU A 42 1.79 5.98 -4.72
CA LEU A 42 1.76 6.41 -3.33
C LEU A 42 3.03 5.97 -2.58
N THR A 43 3.44 4.70 -2.76
CA THR A 43 4.65 4.15 -2.12
C THR A 43 5.92 4.79 -2.67
N LEU A 44 5.99 5.06 -3.97
CA LEU A 44 7.09 5.78 -4.59
C LEU A 44 7.16 7.24 -4.09
N GLY A 45 6.02 7.92 -3.96
CA GLY A 45 5.94 9.25 -3.37
C GLY A 45 6.50 9.28 -1.96
N TYR A 46 6.17 8.29 -1.12
CA TYR A 46 6.74 8.16 0.22
C TYR A 46 8.26 7.95 0.21
N ARG A 47 8.77 7.06 -0.65
CA ARG A 47 10.22 6.84 -0.81
C ARG A 47 10.95 8.10 -1.27
N LEU A 48 10.35 8.85 -2.19
CA LEU A 48 10.91 10.12 -2.67
C LEU A 48 10.93 11.17 -1.55
N ALA A 49 9.90 11.20 -0.70
CA ALA A 49 9.88 12.06 0.49
C ALA A 49 11.02 11.69 1.47
N ASP A 50 11.24 10.39 1.69
CA ASP A 50 12.33 9.90 2.55
C ASP A 50 13.71 10.26 1.99
N TYR A 51 13.90 10.15 0.66
CA TYR A 51 15.08 10.66 -0.04
C TYR A 51 15.25 12.17 0.16
N ALA A 52 14.19 12.96 -0.10
CA ALA A 52 14.20 14.40 0.01
C ALA A 52 14.57 14.89 1.43
N ARG A 53 14.09 14.21 2.48
CA ARG A 53 14.50 14.49 3.88
C ARG A 53 16.00 14.26 4.08
N THR A 54 16.50 13.15 3.56
CA THR A 54 17.89 12.73 3.73
C THR A 54 18.85 13.69 3.01
N THR A 55 18.50 14.13 1.80
CA THR A 55 19.32 15.04 0.99
C THR A 55 19.02 16.52 1.21
N LYS A 56 18.01 16.83 2.04
CA LYS A 56 17.48 18.20 2.26
C LYS A 56 17.04 18.87 0.96
N ASP A 57 16.44 18.10 0.05
CA ASP A 57 16.00 18.57 -1.26
C ASP A 57 14.50 18.95 -1.26
N ALA A 58 14.23 20.26 -1.18
CA ALA A 58 12.88 20.79 -1.19
C ALA A 58 12.13 20.51 -2.51
N ARG A 59 12.82 20.47 -3.66
CA ARG A 59 12.19 20.22 -4.97
C ARG A 59 11.76 18.77 -5.09
N ALA A 60 12.58 17.84 -4.63
CA ALA A 60 12.21 16.43 -4.52
C ALA A 60 10.99 16.24 -3.59
N MET A 61 10.93 16.98 -2.47
CA MET A 61 9.77 16.94 -1.57
C MET A 61 8.49 17.45 -2.24
N ILE A 62 8.55 18.51 -3.07
CA ILE A 62 7.40 18.99 -3.85
C ILE A 62 6.88 17.90 -4.79
N VAL A 63 7.78 17.20 -5.49
CA VAL A 63 7.39 16.11 -6.40
C VAL A 63 6.74 14.98 -5.61
N ALA A 64 7.32 14.57 -4.48
CA ALA A 64 6.74 13.56 -3.61
C ALA A 64 5.32 13.94 -3.15
N ALA A 65 5.13 15.18 -2.70
CA ALA A 65 3.82 15.69 -2.28
C ALA A 65 2.78 15.60 -3.42
N LYS A 66 3.14 16.00 -4.64
CA LYS A 66 2.25 15.90 -5.81
C LYS A 66 1.88 14.46 -6.16
N MET A 67 2.84 13.53 -6.04
CA MET A 67 2.56 12.11 -6.27
C MET A 67 1.53 11.58 -5.28
N ILE A 68 1.66 11.92 -3.99
CA ILE A 68 0.70 11.52 -2.96
C ILE A 68 -0.66 12.20 -3.18
N ASP A 69 -0.67 13.49 -3.54
CA ASP A 69 -1.90 14.24 -3.81
C ASP A 69 -2.68 13.63 -4.98
N SER A 70 -1.98 13.07 -5.98
CA SER A 70 -2.60 12.43 -7.15
C SER A 70 -3.40 11.16 -6.86
N ILE A 71 -3.38 10.64 -5.64
CA ILE A 71 -3.97 9.34 -5.31
C ILE A 71 -5.16 9.48 -4.34
N THR A 72 -6.31 8.93 -4.72
CA THR A 72 -7.42 8.75 -3.77
C THR A 72 -7.20 7.49 -2.96
N VAL A 73 -7.15 7.66 -1.64
CA VAL A 73 -6.98 6.57 -0.69
C VAL A 73 -8.29 6.37 0.08
N LYS A 74 -8.77 5.12 0.12
CA LYS A 74 -9.88 4.71 0.99
C LYS A 74 -9.34 4.12 2.28
N GLU A 75 -10.03 4.35 3.39
CA GLU A 75 -9.68 3.71 4.65
C GLU A 75 -10.19 2.26 4.67
N GLY A 76 -9.30 1.34 5.06
CA GLY A 76 -9.60 -0.07 5.23
C GLY A 76 -10.45 -0.33 6.47
N THR A 77 -11.34 -1.31 6.34
CA THR A 77 -12.25 -1.74 7.41
C THR A 77 -11.60 -2.76 8.35
N ASP A 78 -10.74 -3.65 7.84
CA ASP A 78 -9.91 -4.51 8.67
C ASP A 78 -8.78 -3.69 9.31
N LYS A 79 -8.79 -3.60 10.65
CA LYS A 79 -7.73 -2.94 11.43
C LYS A 79 -6.57 -3.88 11.77
N GLY A 80 -6.66 -5.14 11.35
CA GLY A 80 -5.69 -6.18 11.62
C GLY A 80 -5.66 -6.61 13.09
N LYS A 81 -4.68 -7.45 13.39
CA LYS A 81 -4.45 -8.01 14.72
C LYS A 81 -3.01 -7.75 15.14
N ILE A 82 -2.80 -7.34 16.38
CA ILE A 82 -1.48 -7.27 17.01
C ILE A 82 -1.24 -8.56 17.78
N GLU A 83 -0.08 -9.18 17.58
CA GLU A 83 0.37 -10.38 18.27
C GLU A 83 1.79 -10.18 18.82
N GLY A 84 2.06 -10.71 20.01
CA GLY A 84 3.33 -10.52 20.72
C GLY A 84 3.11 -10.09 22.17
N THR A 85 4.20 -9.93 22.92
CA THR A 85 4.18 -9.58 24.35
C THR A 85 4.45 -8.11 24.63
N GLY A 86 4.89 -7.36 23.61
CA GLY A 86 5.12 -5.94 23.68
C GLY A 86 3.86 -5.17 24.07
N LYS A 87 4.05 -4.14 24.89
CA LYS A 87 2.97 -3.27 25.37
C LYS A 87 3.29 -1.83 25.02
N GLY A 88 2.26 -1.06 24.71
CA GLY A 88 2.39 0.36 24.40
C GLY A 88 1.14 0.87 23.73
N THR A 89 0.86 2.15 23.94
CA THR A 89 -0.19 2.87 23.22
C THR A 89 0.45 4.02 22.48
N GLY A 90 -0.12 4.36 21.33
CA GLY A 90 0.37 5.42 20.47
C GLY A 90 -0.62 5.69 19.35
N THR A 91 -0.33 6.71 18.55
CA THR A 91 -1.13 7.07 17.38
C THR A 91 -0.26 6.92 16.16
N ALA A 92 -0.76 6.20 15.15
CA ALA A 92 -0.11 6.15 13.85
C ALA A 92 -0.48 7.39 13.05
N LYS A 93 0.53 8.08 12.51
CA LYS A 93 0.32 9.22 11.63
C LYS A 93 0.47 8.82 10.17
N THR A 94 -0.46 9.25 9.34
CA THR A 94 -0.32 9.19 7.89
C THR A 94 0.40 10.43 7.39
N ALA A 95 1.46 10.27 6.61
CA ALA A 95 2.01 11.38 5.87
C ALA A 95 1.06 11.73 4.72
N THR A 96 0.48 12.93 4.76
CA THR A 96 -0.40 13.46 3.72
C THR A 96 0.38 14.35 2.74
N ALA A 97 -0.21 14.64 1.58
CA ALA A 97 0.38 15.60 0.65
C ALA A 97 0.57 16.99 1.30
N ALA A 98 -0.40 17.43 2.10
CA ALA A 98 -0.33 18.70 2.84
C ALA A 98 0.86 18.73 3.82
N ASP A 99 1.10 17.63 4.55
CA ASP A 99 2.26 17.52 5.43
C ASP A 99 3.57 17.63 4.64
N LEU A 100 3.66 16.96 3.49
CA LEU A 100 4.87 17.01 2.66
C LEU A 100 5.10 18.38 2.02
N PHE A 101 4.04 19.10 1.61
CA PHE A 101 4.18 20.47 1.14
C PHE A 101 4.64 21.41 2.26
N ALA A 102 4.17 21.21 3.50
CA ALA A 102 4.65 21.95 4.65
C ALA A 102 6.14 21.66 4.95
N GLU A 103 6.55 20.39 4.87
CA GLU A 103 7.97 20.01 4.98
C GLU A 103 8.82 20.60 3.85
N ALA A 104 8.30 20.65 2.61
CA ALA A 104 9.01 21.27 1.49
C ALA A 104 9.30 22.77 1.74
N LYS A 105 8.34 23.50 2.33
CA LYS A 105 8.54 24.91 2.74
C LYS A 105 9.60 25.05 3.82
N GLN A 106 9.68 24.10 4.75
CA GLN A 106 10.74 24.08 5.76
C GLN A 106 12.11 23.82 5.11
N LEU A 107 12.20 22.86 4.20
CA LEU A 107 13.41 22.53 3.45
C LEU A 107 13.87 23.67 2.54
N ALA A 108 12.94 24.50 2.04
CA ALA A 108 13.25 25.68 1.23
C ALA A 108 14.09 26.73 2.00
N ALA A 109 14.10 26.69 3.34
CA ALA A 109 14.89 27.58 4.19
C ALA A 109 14.70 29.08 3.86
N GLY A 110 13.49 29.47 3.45
CA GLY A 110 13.15 30.85 3.09
C GLY A 110 13.43 31.24 1.64
N ASP A 111 13.85 30.32 0.77
CA ASP A 111 13.99 30.56 -0.67
C ASP A 111 12.61 30.90 -1.29
N PRO A 112 12.41 32.13 -1.78
CA PRO A 112 11.11 32.58 -2.28
C PRO A 112 10.67 31.84 -3.54
N ASP A 113 11.61 31.39 -4.39
CA ASP A 113 11.28 30.69 -5.63
C ASP A 113 10.78 29.28 -5.34
N VAL A 114 11.40 28.60 -4.36
CA VAL A 114 10.95 27.28 -3.94
C VAL A 114 9.62 27.37 -3.19
N ILE A 115 9.43 28.36 -2.33
CA ILE A 115 8.15 28.59 -1.64
C ILE A 115 7.03 28.84 -2.65
N ALA A 116 7.27 29.69 -3.65
CA ALA A 116 6.30 29.93 -4.72
C ALA A 116 5.98 28.64 -5.50
N ALA A 117 6.98 27.80 -5.78
CA ALA A 117 6.76 26.51 -6.42
C ALA A 117 5.93 25.53 -5.56
N VAL A 118 6.08 25.56 -4.23
CA VAL A 118 5.19 24.80 -3.33
C VAL A 118 3.76 25.32 -3.44
N ASP A 119 3.56 26.64 -3.35
CA ASP A 119 2.23 27.25 -3.39
C ASP A 119 1.52 26.96 -4.72
N GLU A 120 2.24 27.05 -5.84
CA GLU A 120 1.72 26.68 -7.16
C GLU A 120 1.33 25.19 -7.21
N ALA A 121 2.19 24.30 -6.69
CA ALA A 121 1.90 22.88 -6.66
C ALA A 121 0.66 22.56 -5.80
N GLN A 122 0.50 23.22 -4.66
CA GLN A 122 -0.69 23.08 -3.79
C GLN A 122 -1.96 23.59 -4.49
N ALA A 123 -1.89 24.76 -5.14
CA ALA A 123 -3.03 25.36 -5.83
C ALA A 123 -3.45 24.58 -7.09
N GLY A 124 -2.48 23.95 -7.76
CA GLY A 124 -2.73 23.14 -8.96
C GLY A 124 -3.58 21.89 -8.70
N GLY A 125 -3.57 21.39 -7.46
CA GLY A 125 -4.30 20.21 -7.00
C GLY A 125 -3.99 18.93 -7.79
N ALA A 126 -4.61 17.83 -7.36
CA ALA A 126 -4.50 16.53 -7.98
C ALA A 126 -5.21 16.47 -9.35
N LYS A 127 -4.46 16.64 -10.44
CA LYS A 127 -4.97 16.38 -11.80
C LYS A 127 -4.76 14.91 -12.16
N GLY A 128 -5.80 14.22 -12.63
CA GLY A 128 -5.72 12.82 -13.07
C GLY A 128 -5.68 11.82 -11.91
N VAL A 129 -6.59 11.99 -10.95
CA VAL A 129 -6.62 11.20 -9.72
C VAL A 129 -6.81 9.70 -10.00
N VAL A 130 -5.85 8.89 -9.56
CA VAL A 130 -5.94 7.43 -9.65
C VAL A 130 -6.47 6.89 -8.32
N GLY A 131 -7.51 6.06 -8.37
CA GLY A 131 -8.15 5.48 -7.21
C GLY A 131 -7.84 4.01 -7.03
N GLY A 132 -8.24 3.45 -5.88
CA GLY A 132 -8.17 2.02 -5.60
C GLY A 132 -7.17 1.63 -4.53
N ALA A 133 -6.34 2.57 -4.05
CA ALA A 133 -5.53 2.34 -2.86
C ALA A 133 -6.41 2.29 -1.61
N ILE A 134 -6.23 1.25 -0.80
CA ILE A 134 -6.85 1.05 0.51
C ILE A 134 -5.76 1.16 1.56
N ARG A 135 -5.95 2.03 2.54
CA ARG A 135 -5.03 2.27 3.64
C ARG A 135 -5.57 1.77 4.96
N THR A 136 -4.74 1.08 5.72
CA THR A 136 -4.99 0.79 7.13
C THR A 136 -3.85 1.37 7.94
N VAL A 137 -4.16 1.96 9.09
CA VAL A 137 -3.16 2.55 9.99
C VAL A 137 -3.24 1.90 11.35
N GLN A 138 -2.09 1.73 12.00
CA GLN A 138 -2.02 1.13 13.33
C GLN A 138 -0.73 1.51 14.04
N TYR A 139 -0.82 1.76 15.35
CA TYR A 139 0.36 1.79 16.19
C TYR A 139 0.79 0.36 16.52
N VAL A 140 2.05 0.03 16.23
CA VAL A 140 2.65 -1.30 16.39
C VAL A 140 3.67 -1.23 17.52
N PRO A 141 3.35 -1.76 18.73
CA PRO A 141 4.28 -1.81 19.86
C PRO A 141 5.59 -2.54 19.53
N SER A 142 6.62 -2.32 20.35
CA SER A 142 7.90 -3.03 20.24
C SER A 142 7.72 -4.53 20.34
N ALA A 143 8.55 -5.30 19.61
CA ALA A 143 8.51 -6.76 19.62
C ALA A 143 7.10 -7.36 19.37
N THR A 144 6.27 -6.70 18.55
CA THR A 144 4.97 -7.21 18.12
C THR A 144 4.89 -7.30 16.60
N THR A 145 3.98 -8.15 16.14
CA THR A 145 3.62 -8.28 14.72
C THR A 145 2.21 -7.75 14.53
N TRP A 146 2.04 -6.87 13.56
CA TRP A 146 0.74 -6.43 13.08
C TRP A 146 0.36 -7.17 11.81
N THR A 147 -0.72 -7.94 11.86
CA THR A 147 -1.22 -8.74 10.73
C THR A 147 -2.53 -8.15 10.20
N VAL A 148 -2.56 -7.77 8.92
CA VAL A 148 -3.77 -7.30 8.22
C VAL A 148 -4.15 -8.31 7.14
N ARG A 149 -5.44 -8.58 6.98
CA ARG A 149 -5.96 -9.51 5.95
C ARG A 149 -6.79 -8.76 4.91
N PHE A 150 -6.67 -9.20 3.66
CA PHE A 150 -7.46 -8.68 2.55
C PHE A 150 -7.53 -9.75 1.45
N ALA A 151 -8.39 -9.55 0.45
CA ALA A 151 -8.46 -10.43 -0.71
C ALA A 151 -7.74 -9.80 -1.90
N ALA A 152 -6.99 -10.60 -2.64
CA ALA A 152 -6.40 -10.20 -3.92
C ALA A 152 -6.98 -11.03 -5.06
N ARG A 153 -7.01 -10.45 -6.26
CA ARG A 153 -7.55 -11.10 -7.46
C ARG A 153 -6.44 -11.81 -8.23
N GLY A 154 -6.73 -13.03 -8.67
CA GLY A 154 -5.86 -13.75 -9.60
C GLY A 154 -5.79 -13.03 -10.94
N GLY A 155 -4.59 -12.94 -11.53
CA GLY A 155 -4.39 -12.28 -12.81
C GLY A 155 -4.39 -10.74 -12.76
N GLU A 156 -4.44 -10.14 -11.57
CA GLU A 156 -4.17 -8.71 -11.34
C GLU A 156 -2.98 -8.58 -10.38
N PRO A 157 -2.08 -7.59 -10.55
CA PRO A 157 -0.99 -7.41 -9.60
C PRO A 157 -1.51 -6.94 -8.24
N LEU A 158 -1.03 -7.60 -7.19
CA LEU A 158 -1.13 -7.15 -5.81
C LEU A 158 0.12 -6.34 -5.46
N VAL A 159 -0.08 -5.10 -5.05
CA VAL A 159 0.95 -4.20 -4.56
C VAL A 159 0.68 -3.90 -3.10
N VAL A 160 1.72 -4.01 -2.29
CA VAL A 160 1.70 -3.73 -0.86
C VAL A 160 2.79 -2.72 -0.55
N GLY A 161 2.41 -1.57 -0.02
CA GLY A 161 3.33 -0.57 0.53
C GLY A 161 3.10 -0.42 2.02
N ALA A 162 4.16 -0.21 2.80
CA ALA A 162 4.01 0.14 4.20
C ALA A 162 5.00 1.24 4.58
N ARG A 163 4.51 2.28 5.25
CA ARG A 163 5.35 3.36 5.77
C ARG A 163 5.28 3.42 7.28
N ARG A 164 6.43 3.50 7.93
CA ARG A 164 6.53 3.79 9.37
C ARG A 164 6.76 5.29 9.63
N ASP A 165 6.39 5.75 10.81
CA ASP A 165 6.60 7.15 11.23
C ASP A 165 7.79 7.35 12.20
N SER A 166 8.60 6.31 12.41
CA SER A 166 9.77 6.35 13.30
C SER A 166 11.01 5.70 12.67
N ALA A 167 12.14 5.76 13.39
CA ALA A 167 13.38 5.08 13.01
C ALA A 167 13.40 3.58 13.39
N THR A 168 12.38 3.08 14.09
CA THR A 168 12.30 1.68 14.52
C THR A 168 12.34 0.72 13.33
N PRO A 169 13.23 -0.31 13.32
CA PRO A 169 13.28 -1.27 12.23
C PRO A 169 12.02 -2.13 12.19
N VAL A 170 11.43 -2.22 11.00
CA VAL A 170 10.24 -3.03 10.71
C VAL A 170 10.48 -3.84 9.45
N ASP A 171 10.10 -5.11 9.50
CA ASP A 171 10.04 -6.00 8.34
C ASP A 171 8.62 -6.14 7.83
N MET A 172 8.48 -6.37 6.52
CA MET A 172 7.21 -6.71 5.89
C MET A 172 7.27 -8.11 5.28
N LYS A 173 6.27 -8.93 5.57
CA LYS A 173 6.08 -10.26 4.97
C LYS A 173 4.66 -10.41 4.45
N VAL A 174 4.50 -10.92 3.23
CA VAL A 174 3.20 -11.13 2.58
C VAL A 174 2.99 -12.62 2.38
N TYR A 175 1.86 -13.14 2.83
CA TYR A 175 1.49 -14.55 2.75
C TYR A 175 0.18 -14.74 1.98
N ASP A 176 0.08 -15.85 1.27
CA ASP A 176 -1.17 -16.30 0.64
C ASP A 176 -2.12 -17.03 1.62
N GLU A 177 -3.26 -17.50 1.12
CA GLU A 177 -4.28 -18.21 1.91
C GLU A 177 -3.81 -19.53 2.52
N ASN A 178 -2.77 -20.13 1.92
CA ASN A 178 -2.18 -21.39 2.35
C ASN A 178 -1.03 -21.18 3.35
N GLY A 179 -0.71 -19.93 3.69
CA GLY A 179 0.38 -19.58 4.60
C GLY A 179 1.76 -19.57 3.95
N ASN A 180 1.84 -19.61 2.61
CA ASN A 180 3.12 -19.52 1.92
C ASN A 180 3.57 -18.06 1.87
N LEU A 181 4.86 -17.82 2.13
CA LEU A 181 5.48 -16.51 1.94
C LEU A 181 5.61 -16.22 0.44
N VAL A 182 4.95 -15.16 -0.05
CA VAL A 182 4.96 -14.78 -1.47
C VAL A 182 5.83 -13.55 -1.77
N CYS A 183 6.07 -12.71 -0.76
CA CYS A 183 6.99 -11.58 -0.86
C CYS A 183 7.44 -11.13 0.53
N GLN A 184 8.62 -10.53 0.62
CA GLN A 184 9.09 -9.84 1.82
C GLN A 184 9.94 -8.63 1.47
N ASP A 185 9.91 -7.62 2.34
CA ASP A 185 10.84 -6.50 2.36
C ASP A 185 11.46 -6.43 3.76
N MET A 186 12.75 -6.75 3.84
CA MET A 186 13.57 -6.76 5.06
C MET A 186 14.64 -5.67 5.01
N SER A 187 14.46 -4.65 4.16
CA SER A 187 15.45 -3.58 3.98
C SER A 187 15.56 -2.65 5.19
N HIS A 188 14.59 -2.70 6.11
CA HIS A 188 14.37 -1.72 7.17
C HIS A 188 14.25 -0.28 6.66
N ASN A 189 13.95 -0.05 5.37
CA ASN A 189 13.66 1.28 4.85
C ASN A 189 12.37 1.83 5.46
N VAL A 190 12.28 3.16 5.65
CA VAL A 190 11.07 3.82 6.21
C VAL A 190 9.81 3.43 5.43
N THR A 191 9.96 3.25 4.12
CA THR A 191 8.91 2.79 3.22
C THR A 191 9.27 1.43 2.59
N LEU A 192 8.52 0.41 2.98
CA LEU A 192 8.62 -0.99 2.54
C LEU A 192 7.70 -1.23 1.34
N TYR A 193 8.06 -2.17 0.46
CA TYR A 193 7.33 -2.44 -0.78
C TYR A 193 7.39 -3.91 -1.18
N CYS A 194 6.25 -4.44 -1.60
CA CYS A 194 6.11 -5.76 -2.20
C CYS A 194 5.16 -5.70 -3.40
N ARG A 195 5.50 -6.43 -4.46
CA ARG A 195 4.63 -6.68 -5.60
C ARG A 195 4.55 -8.17 -5.85
N VAL A 196 3.33 -8.68 -5.95
CA VAL A 196 2.98 -10.08 -6.10
C VAL A 196 2.02 -10.19 -7.29
N ASN A 197 2.13 -11.25 -8.08
CA ASN A 197 1.18 -11.55 -9.15
C ASN A 197 0.39 -12.82 -8.77
N PRO A 198 -0.73 -12.71 -8.04
CA PRO A 198 -1.55 -13.87 -7.69
C PRO A 198 -2.01 -14.62 -8.95
N ILE A 199 -1.92 -15.95 -8.90
CA ILE A 199 -2.39 -16.86 -9.96
C ILE A 199 -3.86 -17.26 -9.75
N TRP A 200 -4.40 -17.11 -8.55
CA TRP A 200 -5.83 -17.24 -8.27
C TRP A 200 -6.31 -16.20 -7.26
N THR A 201 -7.62 -15.95 -7.27
CA THR A 201 -8.27 -15.05 -6.30
C THR A 201 -8.38 -15.74 -4.94
N GLY A 202 -7.89 -15.07 -3.90
CA GLY A 202 -7.90 -15.60 -2.54
C GLY A 202 -7.51 -14.57 -1.48
N PRO A 203 -7.67 -14.91 -0.20
CA PRO A 203 -7.19 -14.08 0.89
C PRO A 203 -5.65 -14.08 0.93
N PHE A 204 -5.11 -12.93 1.33
CA PHE A 204 -3.71 -12.71 1.63
C PHE A 204 -3.61 -12.08 3.03
N SER A 205 -2.42 -12.16 3.61
CA SER A 205 -2.09 -11.44 4.84
C SER A 205 -0.76 -10.74 4.72
N VAL A 206 -0.67 -9.55 5.29
CA VAL A 206 0.57 -8.80 5.43
C VAL A 206 0.91 -8.72 6.90
N GLN A 207 2.14 -9.08 7.25
CA GLN A 207 2.72 -8.95 8.57
C GLN A 207 3.73 -7.82 8.56
N LEU A 208 3.55 -6.84 9.43
CA LEU A 208 4.52 -5.79 9.75
C LEU A 208 5.10 -6.09 11.13
N ILE A 209 6.38 -6.46 11.15
CA ILE A 209 7.04 -7.03 12.32
C ILE A 209 7.95 -5.96 12.90
N ASN A 210 7.62 -5.46 14.09
CA ASN A 210 8.45 -4.50 14.79
C ASN A 210 9.55 -5.22 15.57
N HIS A 211 10.79 -5.08 15.10
CA HIS A 211 11.97 -5.68 15.72
C HIS A 211 12.67 -4.76 16.73
N GLY A 212 12.27 -3.49 16.83
CA GLY A 212 12.94 -2.54 17.71
C GLY A 212 12.34 -2.48 19.12
N ASP A 213 13.06 -1.76 19.98
CA ASP A 213 12.70 -1.59 21.40
C ASP A 213 11.55 -0.58 21.63
N TYR A 214 11.19 0.19 20.61
CA TYR A 214 10.14 1.20 20.65
C TYR A 214 9.01 0.88 19.68
N GLY A 215 7.77 1.21 20.06
CA GLY A 215 6.64 1.11 19.13
C GLY A 215 6.70 2.17 18.04
N THR A 216 6.03 1.92 16.92
CA THR A 216 5.99 2.81 15.75
C THR A 216 4.58 2.88 15.17
N GLY A 217 4.19 4.03 14.65
CA GLY A 217 3.03 4.11 13.78
C GLY A 217 3.34 3.52 12.42
N MET A 218 2.37 2.79 11.86
CA MET A 218 2.44 2.17 10.55
C MET A 218 1.23 2.59 9.71
N ALA A 219 1.46 2.90 8.45
CA ALA A 219 0.45 3.05 7.42
C ALA A 219 0.69 2.00 6.33
N LEU A 220 -0.18 1.00 6.26
CA LEU A 220 -0.20 -0.04 5.23
C LEU A 220 -1.12 0.41 4.09
N VAL A 221 -0.69 0.22 2.84
CA VAL A 221 -1.48 0.51 1.64
C VAL A 221 -1.47 -0.68 0.68
N THR A 222 -2.65 -1.04 0.17
CA THR A 222 -2.91 -2.20 -0.72
C THR A 222 -3.96 -1.86 -1.76
N ASN A 223 -4.16 -2.70 -2.77
CA ASN A 223 -5.11 -2.50 -3.88
C ASN A 223 -6.15 -3.60 -4.04
#